data_AF-A0A943AYR5-F1
#
_entry.id   AF-A0A943AYR5-F1
#
_cell.length_a   1.000
_cell.length_b   1.000
_cell.length_c   1.000
_cell.angle_alpha   90.00
_cell.angle_beta   90.00
_cell.angle_gamma   90.00
#
_symmetry.space_group_name_H-M   'P 1'
#
loop_
_entity.id
_entity.type
_entity.pdbx_description
1 polymer ?
#
loop_
_entity_poly.entity_id
_entity_poly.type
_entity_poly.pdbx_seq_one_letter_code
_entity_poly.pdbx_strand_id
1 'polypeptide(L)'
;MWNNTNPAELFSGTTWELITSGKYIQSGSTPLQTGGSNSVTISKANLPNIKLKVDSFSLTTQPHTHDLHVMGCTNQGANISGNAVHTDNEYHGQVDLRNDWNYAKSAGGQNTGTASPSTESLGSGTALLIQPEYITLKFWKRLT
;
A
#
# COMPACT_ATOMS: atom_id res chain seq x y z
N MET A 1 -54.27 2.16 -4.02
CA MET A 1 -53.68 0.82 -3.78
C MET A 1 -53.15 0.31 -5.10
N TRP A 2 -51.90 -0.14 -5.13
CA TRP A 2 -51.28 -0.76 -6.31
C TRP A 2 -51.64 -2.26 -6.29
N ASN A 3 -52.03 -2.81 -7.43
CA ASN A 3 -52.41 -4.21 -7.56
C ASN A 3 -51.15 -5.05 -7.85
N ASN A 4 -50.85 -6.02 -6.98
CA ASN A 4 -49.69 -6.93 -7.08
C ASN A 4 -50.02 -8.29 -7.70
N THR A 5 -51.28 -8.48 -8.06
CA THR A 5 -51.75 -9.74 -8.61
C THR A 5 -51.22 -9.93 -10.02
N ASN A 6 -50.96 -11.20 -10.40
CA ASN A 6 -50.59 -11.54 -11.77
C ASN A 6 -51.68 -11.01 -12.74
N PRO A 7 -51.32 -10.24 -13.79
CA PRO A 7 -52.31 -9.70 -14.71
C PRO A 7 -53.17 -10.77 -15.41
N ALA A 8 -52.73 -12.02 -15.46
CA ALA A 8 -53.53 -13.15 -15.96
C ALA A 8 -54.85 -13.35 -15.19
N GLU A 9 -54.96 -12.87 -13.95
CA GLU A 9 -56.21 -12.91 -13.16
C GLU A 9 -57.24 -11.88 -13.64
N LEU A 10 -56.80 -10.78 -14.26
CA LEU A 10 -57.66 -9.74 -14.82
C LEU A 10 -57.93 -9.97 -16.32
N PHE A 11 -56.97 -10.57 -17.02
CA PHE A 11 -57.00 -10.80 -18.46
C PHE A 11 -56.95 -12.30 -18.75
N SER A 12 -58.09 -12.97 -18.57
CA SER A 12 -58.23 -14.41 -18.80
C SER A 12 -57.70 -14.84 -20.17
N GLY A 13 -56.97 -15.95 -20.22
CA GLY A 13 -56.38 -16.47 -21.45
C GLY A 13 -55.04 -15.83 -21.84
N THR A 14 -54.47 -14.97 -21.00
CA THR A 14 -53.13 -14.39 -21.21
C THR A 14 -52.08 -15.01 -20.28
N THR A 15 -50.82 -14.99 -20.71
CA THR A 15 -49.66 -15.43 -19.92
C THR A 15 -48.74 -14.24 -19.69
N TRP A 16 -48.37 -14.00 -18.43
CA TRP A 16 -47.49 -12.91 -18.04
C TRP A 16 -46.27 -13.46 -17.30
N GLU A 17 -45.11 -12.95 -17.66
CA GLU A 17 -43.87 -13.16 -16.92
C GLU A 17 -43.54 -11.88 -16.15
N LEU A 18 -43.29 -12.03 -14.85
CA LEU A 18 -42.80 -10.92 -14.04
C LEU A 18 -41.34 -10.66 -14.40
N ILE A 19 -41.06 -9.53 -15.05
CA ILE A 19 -39.69 -9.10 -15.29
C ILE A 19 -39.08 -8.65 -13.95
N THR A 20 -37.96 -9.28 -13.57
CA THR A 20 -37.26 -9.17 -12.28
C THR A 20 -37.21 -7.75 -11.71
N SER A 21 -37.46 -7.63 -10.40
CA SER A 21 -37.32 -6.38 -9.63
C SER A 21 -35.87 -5.89 -9.56
N GLY A 22 -35.68 -4.58 -9.36
CA GLY A 22 -34.35 -3.98 -9.13
C GLY A 22 -33.56 -3.57 -10.38
N LYS A 23 -34.11 -3.73 -11.59
CA LYS A 23 -33.48 -3.28 -12.84
C LYS A 23 -34.05 -1.94 -13.32
N TYR A 24 -33.17 -1.08 -13.81
CA TYR A 24 -33.57 0.13 -14.53
C TYR A 24 -33.90 -0.17 -15.99
N ILE A 25 -34.73 0.66 -16.60
CA ILE A 25 -35.05 0.59 -18.03
C ILE A 25 -34.04 1.44 -18.80
N GLN A 26 -33.41 0.85 -19.82
CA GLN A 26 -32.51 1.55 -20.75
C GLN A 26 -33.00 1.36 -22.20
N SER A 27 -32.77 2.35 -23.07
CA SER A 27 -32.98 2.15 -24.51
C SER A 27 -31.90 1.28 -25.12
N GLY A 28 -32.26 0.30 -25.96
CA GLY A 28 -31.30 -0.56 -26.65
C GLY A 28 -31.80 -1.02 -28.02
N SER A 29 -30.87 -1.48 -28.87
CA SER A 29 -31.18 -2.04 -30.18
C SER A 29 -31.82 -3.44 -30.09
N THR A 30 -31.49 -4.17 -29.03
CA THR A 30 -31.97 -5.52 -28.71
C THR A 30 -32.85 -5.41 -27.47
N PRO A 31 -34.15 -5.74 -27.54
CA PRO A 31 -35.03 -5.70 -26.36
C PRO A 31 -34.71 -6.86 -25.40
N LEU A 32 -35.02 -6.67 -24.12
CA LEU A 32 -34.85 -7.63 -23.01
C LEU A 32 -33.40 -8.04 -22.71
N GLN A 33 -32.41 -7.44 -23.37
CA GLN A 33 -31.01 -7.61 -23.00
C GLN A 33 -30.75 -6.96 -21.64
N THR A 34 -30.09 -7.70 -20.75
CA THR A 34 -29.70 -7.24 -19.42
C THR A 34 -28.21 -6.94 -19.34
N GLY A 35 -27.82 -6.03 -18.45
CA GLY A 35 -26.42 -5.74 -18.17
C GLY A 35 -26.27 -4.87 -16.94
N GLY A 36 -25.06 -4.35 -16.72
CA GLY A 36 -24.73 -3.56 -15.55
C GLY A 36 -24.54 -4.41 -14.29
N SER A 37 -24.31 -3.72 -13.17
CA SER A 37 -24.17 -4.33 -11.85
C SER A 37 -24.56 -3.29 -10.78
N ASN A 38 -25.27 -3.72 -9.75
CA ASN A 38 -25.59 -2.90 -8.59
C ASN A 38 -24.44 -2.84 -7.57
N SER A 39 -23.35 -3.56 -7.85
CA SER A 39 -22.14 -3.57 -7.05
C SER A 39 -20.91 -3.40 -7.93
N VAL A 40 -19.93 -2.63 -7.47
CA VAL A 40 -18.65 -2.46 -8.18
C VAL A 40 -17.50 -2.67 -7.20
N THR A 41 -16.48 -3.42 -7.63
CA THR A 41 -15.26 -3.61 -6.85
C THR A 41 -14.18 -2.69 -7.39
N ILE A 42 -13.61 -1.87 -6.51
CA ILE A 42 -12.49 -1.00 -6.86
C ILE A 42 -11.21 -1.83 -6.89
N SER A 43 -10.50 -1.81 -8.01
CA SER A 43 -9.18 -2.44 -8.16
C SER A 43 -8.06 -1.41 -8.08
N LYS A 44 -6.80 -1.89 -7.95
CA LYS A 44 -5.63 -1.00 -7.96
C LYS A 44 -5.58 -0.09 -9.19
N ALA A 45 -5.99 -0.58 -10.37
CA ALA A 45 -5.99 0.23 -11.60
C ALA A 45 -6.94 1.44 -11.54
N ASN A 46 -8.01 1.35 -10.73
CA ASN A 46 -8.98 2.43 -10.55
C ASN A 46 -8.51 3.50 -9.55
N LEU A 47 -7.42 3.26 -8.84
CA LEU A 47 -6.85 4.26 -7.93
C LEU A 47 -6.17 5.38 -8.73
N PRO A 48 -6.22 6.64 -8.25
CA PRO A 48 -5.57 7.77 -8.91
C PRO A 48 -4.05 7.62 -8.93
N ASN A 49 -3.42 7.89 -10.07
CA ASN A 49 -1.98 7.85 -10.26
C ASN A 49 -1.30 9.11 -9.68
N ILE A 50 -1.43 9.31 -8.37
CA ILE A 50 -0.80 10.39 -7.63
C ILE A 50 -0.06 9.84 -6.41
N LYS A 51 1.04 10.50 -6.02
CA LYS A 51 1.70 10.24 -4.74
C LYS A 51 0.99 11.02 -3.64
N LEU A 52 0.61 10.33 -2.57
CA LEU A 52 0.00 10.95 -1.39
C LEU A 52 1.08 11.25 -0.36
N LYS A 53 0.98 12.41 0.29
CA LYS A 53 1.84 12.76 1.43
C LYS A 53 1.35 11.99 2.66
N VAL A 54 2.30 11.39 3.37
CA VAL A 54 2.03 10.80 4.69
C VAL A 54 2.24 11.89 5.73
N ASP A 55 1.46 11.84 6.80
CA ASP A 55 1.63 12.73 7.94
C ASP A 55 3.07 12.69 8.43
N SER A 56 3.57 13.87 8.78
CA SER A 56 4.94 13.99 9.20
C SER A 56 5.14 13.39 10.59
N PHE A 57 6.20 12.62 10.77
CA PHE A 57 6.54 12.02 12.06
C PHE A 57 8.03 12.16 12.35
N SER A 58 8.38 12.03 13.63
CA SER A 58 9.77 11.95 14.07
C SER A 58 10.14 10.50 14.34
N LEU A 59 11.32 10.10 13.90
CA LEU A 59 11.88 8.78 14.20
C LEU A 59 13.16 8.97 15.01
N THR A 60 13.26 8.28 16.14
CA THR A 60 14.51 8.20 16.90
C THR A 60 15.17 6.86 16.62
N THR A 61 16.44 6.90 16.23
CA THR A 61 17.23 5.67 16.08
C THR A 61 17.60 5.13 17.46
N GLN A 62 17.58 3.81 17.65
CA GLN A 62 17.99 3.23 18.92
C GLN A 62 19.51 3.49 19.14
N PRO A 63 19.92 3.99 20.33
CA PRO A 63 21.32 4.06 20.68
C PRO A 63 21.96 2.67 20.63
N HIS A 64 23.17 2.58 20.08
CA HIS A 64 23.93 1.34 19.97
C HIS A 64 25.43 1.61 20.06
N THR A 65 26.19 0.53 20.22
CA THR A 65 27.65 0.53 20.29
C THR A 65 28.22 -0.33 19.17
N HIS A 66 29.39 0.05 18.66
CA HIS A 66 30.17 -0.76 17.73
C HIS A 66 31.39 -1.30 18.43
N ASP A 67 31.59 -2.61 18.39
CA ASP A 67 32.81 -3.22 18.91
C ASP A 67 33.89 -3.18 17.82
N LEU A 68 35.03 -2.57 18.14
CA LEU A 68 36.20 -2.57 17.28
C LEU A 68 37.15 -3.66 17.76
N HIS A 69 37.24 -4.75 17.00
CA HIS A 69 38.20 -5.81 17.28
C HIS A 69 39.55 -5.46 16.64
N VAL A 70 40.51 -5.05 17.47
CA VAL A 70 41.92 -4.96 17.04
C VAL A 70 42.55 -6.32 17.27
N MET A 71 42.79 -7.08 16.20
CA MET A 71 43.59 -8.30 16.28
C MET A 71 45.04 -7.91 16.63
N GLY A 72 45.45 -8.17 17.86
CA GLY A 72 46.85 -8.01 18.27
C GLY A 72 47.74 -8.92 17.43
N CYS A 73 48.77 -8.35 16.81
CA CYS A 73 49.80 -9.14 16.16
C CYS A 73 50.56 -9.93 17.24
N THR A 74 50.45 -11.25 17.19
CA THR A 74 51.20 -12.14 18.08
C THR A 74 52.64 -12.21 17.63
N ASN A 75 53.48 -11.29 18.11
CA ASN A 75 54.92 -11.52 18.24
C ASN A 75 55.37 -10.92 19.57
N GLN A 76 56.03 -11.75 20.37
CA GLN A 76 56.48 -11.49 21.73
C GLN A 76 57.24 -10.15 21.82
N GLY A 77 56.70 -9.17 22.57
CA GLY A 77 57.44 -7.99 23.00
C GLY A 77 56.75 -6.63 22.88
N ALA A 78 55.62 -6.50 22.17
CA ALA A 78 54.97 -5.21 21.99
C ALA A 78 54.12 -4.80 23.21
N ASN A 79 54.36 -3.59 23.72
CA ASN A 79 53.54 -2.98 24.75
C ASN A 79 52.65 -1.97 24.11
N ILE A 80 51.35 -2.15 24.31
CA ILE A 80 50.37 -1.18 23.87
C ILE A 80 49.89 -0.47 25.13
N SER A 81 50.64 0.54 25.56
CA SER A 81 50.24 1.49 26.59
C SER A 81 49.68 2.74 25.93
N GLY A 82 48.35 2.78 25.80
CA GLY A 82 47.60 3.93 25.30
C GLY A 82 47.48 3.95 23.78
N ASN A 83 46.29 4.31 23.28
CA ASN A 83 45.92 4.60 21.90
C ASN A 83 47.06 4.46 20.87
N ALA A 84 47.38 3.21 20.49
CA ALA A 84 48.28 2.93 19.39
C ALA A 84 47.53 3.13 18.07
N VAL A 85 47.34 4.40 17.71
CA VAL A 85 47.75 4.82 16.38
C VAL A 85 49.27 4.63 16.39
N HIS A 86 49.76 3.66 15.64
CA HIS A 86 51.19 3.45 15.49
C HIS A 86 51.80 4.70 14.87
N THR A 87 52.38 5.56 15.70
CA THR A 87 53.45 6.45 15.28
C THR A 87 54.68 6.02 16.07
N ASP A 88 55.77 5.81 15.33
CA ASP A 88 57.16 5.79 15.78
C ASP A 88 57.58 4.98 17.04
N ASN A 89 58.02 3.75 16.76
CA ASN A 89 59.30 3.15 17.18
C ASN A 89 59.93 3.58 18.52
N GLU A 90 59.55 2.94 19.63
CA GLU A 90 60.52 2.52 20.65
C GLU A 90 59.98 1.42 21.57
N TYR A 91 60.80 0.39 21.79
CA TYR A 91 60.55 -0.86 22.52
C TYR A 91 60.26 -0.59 24.01
N HIS A 92 59.36 -1.34 24.69
CA HIS A 92 59.42 -1.70 26.14
C HIS A 92 58.22 -2.54 26.63
N GLY A 93 58.43 -3.84 26.98
CA GLY A 93 58.06 -4.41 28.30
C GLY A 93 56.72 -5.14 28.59
N GLN A 94 56.39 -6.27 27.92
CA GLN A 94 55.16 -7.12 28.03
C GLN A 94 53.85 -6.53 28.68
N VAL A 95 52.87 -6.06 27.88
CA VAL A 95 51.51 -5.70 28.35
C VAL A 95 50.65 -6.95 28.46
N ASP A 96 50.01 -7.13 29.62
CA ASP A 96 48.97 -8.14 29.84
C ASP A 96 47.70 -7.74 29.05
N LEU A 97 47.56 -8.26 27.84
CA LEU A 97 46.48 -7.93 26.88
C LEU A 97 45.16 -8.63 27.25
N ARG A 98 44.66 -8.43 28.47
CA ARG A 98 43.39 -9.05 28.94
C ARG A 98 42.24 -8.08 29.15
N ASN A 99 42.35 -6.86 28.65
CA ASN A 99 41.21 -5.96 28.64
C ASN A 99 40.89 -5.62 27.20
N ASP A 100 39.76 -6.16 26.72
CA ASP A 100 39.06 -5.68 25.54
C ASP A 100 39.03 -4.15 25.59
N TRP A 101 39.89 -3.51 24.81
CA TRP A 101 39.92 -2.06 24.71
C TRP A 101 38.74 -1.66 23.82
N ASN A 102 37.55 -1.75 24.41
CA ASN A 102 36.26 -1.42 23.81
C ASN A 102 36.19 0.09 23.59
N TYR A 103 36.86 0.61 22.57
CA TYR A 103 36.56 1.94 22.04
C TYR A 103 35.28 1.88 21.21
N ALA A 104 34.17 1.49 21.85
CA ALA A 104 32.87 1.63 21.25
C ALA A 104 32.54 3.12 21.13
N LYS A 105 32.63 3.64 19.90
CA LYS A 105 32.02 4.93 19.57
C LYS A 105 30.50 4.70 19.66
N SER A 106 29.84 5.27 20.67
CA SER A 106 28.39 5.24 20.75
C SER A 106 27.79 5.96 19.53
N ALA A 107 26.79 5.34 18.90
CA ALA A 107 26.07 5.87 17.76
C ALA A 107 24.56 5.67 17.93
N GLY A 108 23.76 6.34 17.10
CA GLY A 108 22.30 6.35 17.26
C GLY A 108 21.83 7.23 18.44
N GLY A 109 20.52 7.21 18.71
CA GLY A 109 19.88 8.07 19.71
C GLY A 109 19.50 9.46 19.18
N GLN A 110 19.93 9.81 17.96
CA GLN A 110 19.46 11.03 17.31
C GLN A 110 18.04 10.87 16.77
N ASN A 111 17.24 11.93 16.93
CA ASN A 111 15.99 12.12 16.23
C ASN A 111 16.30 12.57 14.79
N THR A 112 15.65 11.98 13.79
CA THR A 112 15.75 12.41 12.38
C THR A 112 15.16 13.81 12.11
N GLY A 113 14.58 14.45 13.12
CA GLY A 113 13.78 15.66 12.98
C GLY A 113 12.37 15.30 12.53
N THR A 114 11.89 15.94 11.47
CA THR A 114 10.57 15.68 10.88
C THR A 114 10.74 14.93 9.55
N ALA A 115 10.29 13.68 9.48
CA ALA A 115 10.20 12.93 8.24
C ALA A 115 8.81 13.12 7.61
N SER A 116 8.75 13.40 6.30
CA SER A 116 7.49 13.58 5.56
C SER A 116 7.50 12.76 4.26
N PRO A 117 7.46 11.42 4.36
CA PRO A 117 7.51 10.55 3.19
C PRO A 117 6.25 10.69 2.33
N SER A 118 6.29 10.09 1.15
CA SER A 118 5.15 10.02 0.24
C SER A 118 4.96 8.58 -0.19
N THR A 119 3.73 8.19 -0.49
CA THR A 119 3.45 6.88 -1.08
C THR A 119 4.09 6.78 -2.45
N GLU A 120 4.25 5.55 -2.95
CA GLU A 120 4.39 5.38 -4.39
C GLU A 120 3.13 5.82 -5.12
N SER A 121 3.27 6.08 -6.42
CA SER A 121 2.12 6.38 -7.25
C SER A 121 1.26 5.12 -7.35
N LEU A 122 -0.02 5.21 -6.97
CA LEU A 122 -0.91 4.06 -6.93
C LEU A 122 -1.76 4.00 -8.21
N GLY A 123 -1.92 2.82 -8.79
CA GLY A 123 -2.85 2.61 -9.90
C GLY A 123 -2.50 3.35 -11.19
N SER A 124 -3.47 3.41 -12.10
CA SER A 124 -3.35 4.07 -13.41
C SER A 124 -4.40 5.16 -13.63
N GLY A 125 -5.30 5.39 -12.66
CA GLY A 125 -6.43 6.31 -12.83
C GLY A 125 -7.47 5.83 -13.83
N THR A 126 -7.55 4.53 -14.09
CA THR A 126 -8.53 3.98 -15.04
C THR A 126 -9.94 4.22 -14.52
N ALA A 127 -10.78 4.84 -15.36
CA ALA A 127 -12.15 5.17 -14.99
C ALA A 127 -12.94 3.95 -14.52
N LEU A 128 -13.74 4.15 -13.48
CA LEU A 128 -14.66 3.14 -12.96
C LEU A 128 -16.00 3.31 -13.65
N LEU A 129 -16.44 2.29 -14.39
CA LEU A 129 -17.78 2.30 -15.00
C LEU A 129 -18.82 2.00 -13.93
N ILE A 130 -19.73 2.96 -13.69
CA ILE A 130 -20.88 2.78 -12.81
C ILE A 130 -22.13 2.70 -13.68
N GLN A 131 -22.60 1.48 -13.90
CA GLN A 131 -23.83 1.20 -14.63
C GLN A 131 -24.71 0.29 -13.77
N PRO A 132 -25.79 0.81 -13.16
CA PRO A 132 -26.75 -0.01 -12.41
C PRO A 132 -27.29 -1.15 -13.27
N GLU A 133 -27.79 -2.21 -12.63
CA GLU A 133 -28.42 -3.29 -13.40
C GLU A 133 -29.58 -2.75 -14.23
N TYR A 134 -29.60 -3.12 -15.50
CA TYR A 134 -30.60 -2.63 -16.45
C TYR A 134 -31.18 -3.76 -17.30
N ILE A 135 -32.35 -3.47 -17.86
CA ILE A 135 -32.97 -4.19 -18.96
C ILE A 135 -33.25 -3.21 -20.11
N THR A 136 -33.08 -3.67 -21.33
CA THR A 136 -33.24 -2.84 -22.52
C THR A 136 -34.63 -2.93 -23.12
N LEU A 137 -35.15 -1.78 -23.56
CA LEU A 137 -36.34 -1.69 -24.40
C LEU A 137 -35.99 -1.04 -25.74
N LYS A 138 -36.70 -1.46 -26.79
CA LYS A 138 -36.59 -0.86 -28.13
C LYS A 138 -37.87 -0.09 -28.43
N PHE A 139 -37.72 1.17 -28.83
CA PHE A 139 -38.85 2.04 -29.16
C PHE A 139 -38.53 2.94 -30.35
N TRP A 140 -39.57 3.34 -31.07
CA TRP A 140 -39.50 4.30 -32.17
C TRP A 140 -40.20 5.59 -31.75
N LYS A 141 -39.57 6.73 -32.04
CA LYS A 141 -40.21 8.04 -31.89
C LYS A 141 -40.83 8.43 -33.23
N ARG A 142 -42.14 8.68 -33.25
CA ARG A 142 -42.81 9.29 -34.41
C ARG A 142 -42.33 10.74 -34.55
N LEU A 143 -41.90 11.13 -35.76
CA LEU A 143 -41.30 12.44 -36.02
C LEU A 143 -42.26 13.46 -36.66
N THR A 144 -43.47 13.02 -37.03
CA THR A 144 -44.47 13.82 -37.75
C THR A 144 -45.87 13.63 -37.19
#